data_AF-D0MGZ7-F1
#
_entry.id   AF-D0MGZ7-F1
#
_cell.length_a   1.000
_cell.length_b   1.000
_cell.length_c   1.000
_cell.angle_alpha   90.00
_cell.angle_beta   90.00
_cell.angle_gamma   90.00
#
_symmetry.space_group_name_H-M   'P 1'
#
loop_
_entity.id
_entity.type
_entity.pdbx_description
1 polymer ?
#
loop_
_entity_poly.entity_id
_entity_poly.type
_entity_poly.pdbx_seq_one_letter_code
_entity_poly.pdbx_strand_id
1 'polypeptide(L)'
;MAILTVPKVLREKLGDEGVEALIALLNEAAHHERNNLLEIVEERFARRVAETEKRLDNRITEEVARLEQRITEEVARLEQRISAVEAKFDSRIAEVEAKLDSRIAEVKVALGERYASLVRWMFIFWAGQIGVIVALFALLR
;
A
#
# COMPACT_ATOMS: atom_id res chain seq x y z
N MET A 1 57.76 13.89 5.89
CA MET A 1 58.89 13.76 6.82
C MET A 1 59.14 15.13 7.43
N ALA A 2 59.06 15.26 8.75
CA ALA A 2 59.46 16.50 9.40
C ALA A 2 60.99 16.56 9.35
N ILE A 3 61.55 17.55 8.64
CA ILE A 3 63.00 17.75 8.61
C ILE A 3 63.37 18.41 9.94
N LEU A 4 63.86 17.62 10.89
CA LEU A 4 64.37 18.12 12.17
C LEU A 4 65.72 18.80 11.92
N THR A 5 65.69 20.09 11.60
CA THR A 5 66.91 20.91 11.49
C THR A 5 67.46 21.18 12.88
N VAL A 6 68.62 20.58 13.19
CA VAL A 6 69.31 20.83 14.46
C VAL A 6 69.94 22.24 14.46
N PRO A 7 69.59 23.11 15.42
CA PRO A 7 70.16 24.45 15.55
C PRO A 7 71.69 24.44 15.58
N LYS A 8 72.34 25.44 14.94
CA LYS A 8 73.81 25.57 14.87
C LYS A 8 74.49 25.47 16.24
N VAL A 9 73.88 26.08 17.26
CA VAL A 9 74.39 26.09 18.65
C VAL A 9 74.50 24.68 19.25
N LEU A 10 73.57 23.78 18.91
CA LEU A 10 73.59 22.40 19.36
C LEU A 10 74.63 21.57 18.59
N ARG A 11 74.84 21.87 17.30
CA ARG A 11 75.86 21.21 16.47
C ARG A 11 77.29 21.54 16.93
N GLU A 12 77.56 22.80 17.28
CA GLU A 12 78.87 23.21 17.83
C GLU A 12 79.17 22.60 19.20
N LYS A 13 78.15 22.35 20.02
CA LYS A 13 78.28 21.82 21.39
C LYS A 13 78.36 20.28 21.45
N LEU A 14 77.65 19.57 20.56
CA LEU A 14 77.50 18.11 20.60
C LEU A 14 78.42 17.38 19.60
N GLY A 15 79.01 18.08 18.63
CA GLY A 15 79.75 17.46 17.53
C GLY A 15 78.83 16.71 16.56
N ASP A 16 79.38 16.24 15.43
CA ASP A 16 78.57 15.61 14.37
C ASP A 16 77.95 14.27 14.82
N GLU A 17 78.68 13.43 15.56
CA GLU A 17 78.17 12.17 16.11
C GLU A 17 77.05 12.38 17.14
N GLY A 18 77.18 13.37 18.02
CA GLY A 18 76.15 13.70 19.01
C GLY A 18 74.87 14.27 18.37
N VAL A 19 75.01 14.95 17.23
CA VAL A 19 73.87 15.43 16.43
C VAL A 19 73.15 14.27 15.74
N GLU A 20 73.87 13.29 15.18
CA GLU A 20 73.23 12.10 14.59
C GLU A 20 72.48 11.27 15.64
N ALA A 21 73.09 11.04 16.81
CA ALA A 21 72.43 10.34 17.91
C ALA A 21 71.16 11.08 18.40
N LEU A 22 71.21 12.40 18.49
CA LEU A 22 70.04 13.22 18.85
C LEU A 22 68.93 13.14 17.78
N ILE A 23 69.28 13.19 16.50
CA ILE A 23 68.33 13.04 15.40
C ILE A 23 67.68 11.65 15.43
N ALA A 24 68.45 10.58 15.67
CA ALA A 24 67.93 9.23 15.78
C ALA A 24 66.93 9.10 16.94
N LEU A 25 67.29 9.59 18.14
CA LEU A 25 66.40 9.57 19.30
C LEU A 25 65.14 10.41 19.09
N LEU A 26 65.25 11.60 18.48
CA LEU A 26 64.10 12.45 18.19
C LEU A 26 63.18 11.81 17.14
N ASN A 27 63.73 11.17 16.11
CA ASN A 27 62.94 10.44 15.12
C ASN A 27 62.22 9.26 15.76
N GLU A 28 62.88 8.48 16.61
CA GLU A 28 62.28 7.34 17.30
C GLU A 28 61.18 7.79 18.28
N ALA A 29 61.42 8.83 19.08
CA ALA A 29 60.41 9.42 19.95
C ALA A 29 59.21 9.98 19.16
N ALA A 30 59.45 10.67 18.03
CA ALA A 30 58.39 11.17 17.17
C ALA A 30 57.58 10.05 16.49
N HIS A 31 58.24 8.96 16.09
CA HIS A 31 57.58 7.77 15.55
C HIS A 31 56.73 7.05 16.61
N HIS A 32 57.27 6.87 17.81
CA HIS A 32 56.55 6.27 18.92
C HIS A 32 55.29 7.07 19.27
N GLU A 33 55.42 8.40 19.40
CA GLU A 33 54.28 9.27 19.68
C GLU A 33 53.23 9.23 18.56
N ARG A 34 53.66 9.29 17.29
CA ARG A 34 52.75 9.18 16.14
C ARG A 34 52.01 7.85 16.15
N ASN A 35 52.68 6.74 16.41
CA ASN A 35 52.06 5.42 16.42
C ASN A 35 51.04 5.28 17.55
N ASN A 36 51.38 5.75 18.76
CA ASN A 36 50.46 5.78 19.89
C ASN A 36 49.21 6.64 19.58
N LEU A 37 49.40 7.81 18.96
CA LEU A 37 48.29 8.66 18.52
C LEU A 37 47.43 7.98 17.44
N LEU A 38 48.04 7.28 16.49
CA LEU A 38 47.32 6.53 15.46
C LEU A 38 46.47 5.43 16.09
N GLU A 39 47.02 4.64 17.01
CA GLU A 39 46.30 3.58 17.72
C GLU A 39 45.08 4.12 18.48
N ILE A 40 45.24 5.24 19.22
CA ILE A 40 44.14 5.88 19.94
C ILE A 40 43.06 6.39 18.97
N VAL A 41 43.46 6.96 17.83
CA VAL A 41 42.52 7.46 16.82
C VAL A 41 41.76 6.31 16.16
N GLU A 42 42.45 5.23 15.81
CA GLU A 42 41.86 4.02 15.24
C GLU A 42 40.84 3.39 16.20
N GLU A 43 41.20 3.25 17.48
CA GLU A 43 40.30 2.69 18.48
C GLU A 43 39.05 3.58 18.68
N ARG A 44 39.24 4.90 18.78
CA ARG A 44 38.13 5.85 18.88
C ARG A 44 37.26 5.85 17.63
N PHE A 45 37.85 5.73 16.45
CA PHE A 45 37.13 5.67 15.20
C PHE A 45 36.30 4.38 15.12
N ALA A 46 36.91 3.23 15.37
CA ALA A 46 36.24 1.93 15.40
C ALA A 46 35.07 1.92 16.39
N ARG A 47 35.28 2.47 17.61
CA ARG A 47 34.21 2.58 18.61
C ARG A 47 33.05 3.45 18.13
N ARG A 48 33.34 4.61 17.52
CA ARG A 48 32.31 5.51 16.98
C ARG A 48 31.54 4.85 15.83
N VAL A 49 32.24 4.16 14.94
CA VAL A 49 31.61 3.42 13.83
C VAL A 49 30.67 2.36 14.38
N ALA A 50 31.12 1.51 15.30
CA ALA A 50 30.29 0.46 15.92
C ALA A 50 29.06 1.04 16.65
N GLU A 51 29.22 2.16 17.35
CA GLU A 51 28.11 2.85 17.99
C GLU A 51 27.09 3.39 16.96
N THR A 52 27.58 4.00 15.87
CA THR A 52 26.70 4.48 14.81
C THR A 52 25.99 3.36 14.07
N GLU A 53 26.66 2.24 13.82
CA GLU A 53 26.07 1.04 13.22
C GLU A 53 24.94 0.50 14.09
N LYS A 54 25.21 0.31 15.39
CA LYS A 54 24.19 -0.15 16.34
C LYS A 54 22.99 0.80 16.42
N ARG A 55 23.24 2.12 16.42
CA ARG A 55 22.16 3.12 16.42
C ARG A 55 21.35 3.08 15.13
N LEU A 56 21.99 2.88 13.98
CA LEU A 56 21.30 2.74 12.70
C LEU A 56 20.47 1.46 12.67
N ASP A 57 21.02 0.34 13.10
CA ASP A 57 20.34 -0.96 13.13
C ASP A 57 19.09 -0.93 14.01
N ASN A 58 19.18 -0.32 15.20
CA ASN A 58 18.02 -0.08 16.07
C ASN A 58 16.95 0.77 15.37
N ARG A 59 17.34 1.88 14.73
CA ARG A 59 16.40 2.76 14.01
C ARG A 59 15.75 2.06 12.82
N ILE A 60 16.49 1.24 12.09
CA ILE A 60 15.96 0.45 10.98
C ILE A 60 14.94 -0.54 11.53
N THR A 61 15.27 -1.25 12.60
CA THR A 61 14.36 -2.21 13.24
C THR A 61 13.07 -1.54 13.72
N GLU A 62 13.17 -0.39 14.36
CA GLU A 62 12.00 0.41 14.80
C GLU A 62 11.12 0.86 13.63
N GLU A 63 11.72 1.39 12.56
CA GLU A 63 10.97 1.83 11.38
C GLU A 63 10.35 0.65 10.61
N VAL A 64 11.02 -0.50 10.54
CA VAL A 64 10.45 -1.73 9.97
C VAL A 64 9.23 -2.17 10.77
N ALA A 65 9.33 -2.26 12.11
CA ALA A 65 8.21 -2.65 12.95
C ALA A 65 7.03 -1.67 12.82
N ARG A 66 7.31 -0.36 12.74
CA ARG A 66 6.29 0.68 12.52
C ARG A 66 5.63 0.54 11.15
N LEU A 67 6.39 0.23 10.10
CA LEU A 67 5.84 0.00 8.76
C LEU A 67 4.98 -1.26 8.71
N GLU A 68 5.42 -2.36 9.33
CA GLU A 68 4.64 -3.61 9.43
C GLU A 68 3.30 -3.37 10.14
N GLN A 69 3.30 -2.61 11.24
CA GLN A 69 2.07 -2.23 11.93
C GLN A 69 1.14 -1.41 11.02
N ARG A 70 1.65 -0.38 10.35
CA ARG A 70 0.86 0.46 9.44
C ARG A 70 0.28 -0.33 8.27
N ILE A 71 1.07 -1.26 7.72
CA ILE A 71 0.61 -2.16 6.64
C ILE A 71 -0.55 -3.02 7.15
N THR A 72 -0.40 -3.61 8.34
CA THR A 72 -1.44 -4.44 8.96
C THR A 72 -2.73 -3.65 9.19
N GLU A 73 -2.63 -2.42 9.70
CA GLU A 73 -3.77 -1.53 9.93
C GLU A 73 -4.48 -1.15 8.61
N GLU A 74 -3.72 -0.79 7.57
CA GLU A 74 -4.31 -0.44 6.26
C GLU A 74 -4.93 -1.66 5.57
N VAL A 75 -4.34 -2.86 5.70
CA VAL A 75 -4.93 -4.11 5.19
C VAL A 75 -6.28 -4.36 5.87
N ALA A 76 -6.35 -4.32 7.20
CA ALA A 76 -7.59 -4.53 7.94
C ALA A 76 -8.67 -3.49 7.57
N ARG A 77 -8.26 -2.24 7.36
CA ARG A 77 -9.16 -1.17 6.90
C ARG A 77 -9.68 -1.43 5.48
N LEU A 78 -8.82 -1.92 4.58
CA LEU A 78 -9.23 -2.27 3.22
C LEU A 78 -10.20 -3.46 3.21
N GLU A 79 -9.93 -4.49 4.01
CA GLU A 79 -10.85 -5.63 4.19
C GLU A 79 -12.23 -5.17 4.65
N GLN A 80 -12.29 -4.31 5.68
CA GLN A 80 -13.56 -3.75 6.15
C GLN A 80 -14.31 -2.98 5.06
N ARG A 81 -13.59 -2.19 4.25
CA ARG A 81 -14.18 -1.43 3.14
C ARG A 81 -14.70 -2.35 2.03
N ILE A 82 -13.99 -3.43 1.73
CA ILE A 82 -14.41 -4.42 0.75
C ILE A 82 -15.71 -5.08 1.21
N SER A 83 -15.75 -5.59 2.45
CA SER A 83 -16.97 -6.22 2.99
C SER A 83 -18.16 -5.26 3.05
N ALA A 84 -17.94 -3.98 3.35
CA ALA A 84 -18.99 -2.97 3.31
C ALA A 84 -19.53 -2.71 1.89
N VAL A 85 -18.65 -2.75 0.88
CA VAL A 85 -19.04 -2.61 -0.52
C VAL A 85 -19.79 -3.85 -1.01
N GLU A 86 -19.34 -5.06 -0.65
CA GLU A 86 -20.03 -6.33 -0.95
C GLU A 86 -21.45 -6.32 -0.38
N ALA A 87 -21.61 -6.03 0.91
CA ALA A 87 -22.93 -5.96 1.54
C ALA A 87 -23.86 -4.92 0.88
N LYS A 88 -23.31 -3.79 0.44
CA LYS A 88 -24.07 -2.78 -0.30
C LYS A 88 -24.49 -3.27 -1.69
N PHE A 89 -23.64 -4.02 -2.38
CA PHE A 89 -23.98 -4.62 -3.66
C PHE A 89 -25.07 -5.68 -3.51
N ASP A 90 -24.95 -6.58 -2.54
CA ASP A 90 -25.95 -7.60 -2.24
C ASP A 90 -27.31 -6.98 -1.94
N SER A 91 -27.34 -5.94 -1.11
CA SER A 91 -28.57 -5.19 -0.80
C SER A 91 -29.20 -4.56 -2.06
N ARG A 92 -28.38 -3.98 -2.95
CA ARG A 92 -28.88 -3.38 -4.20
C ARG A 92 -29.38 -4.43 -5.19
N ILE A 93 -28.73 -5.59 -5.25
CA ILE A 93 -29.17 -6.71 -6.08
C ILE A 93 -30.54 -7.18 -5.61
N ALA A 94 -30.69 -7.46 -4.30
CA ALA A 94 -31.96 -7.87 -3.72
C ALA A 94 -33.09 -6.85 -3.94
N GLU A 95 -32.78 -5.54 -3.84
CA GLU A 95 -33.74 -4.48 -4.13
C GLU A 95 -34.18 -4.48 -5.61
N VAL A 96 -33.23 -4.68 -6.53
CA VAL A 96 -33.51 -4.74 -7.98
C VAL A 96 -34.33 -5.98 -8.32
N GLU A 97 -34.01 -7.14 -7.75
CA GLU A 97 -34.77 -8.39 -7.91
C GLU A 97 -36.22 -8.20 -7.44
N ALA A 98 -36.42 -7.67 -6.24
CA ALA A 98 -37.76 -7.41 -5.70
C ALA A 98 -38.57 -6.43 -6.59
N LYS A 99 -37.92 -5.37 -7.09
CA LYS A 99 -38.56 -4.43 -8.02
C LYS A 99 -38.93 -5.09 -9.35
N LEU A 100 -38.07 -5.97 -9.86
CA LEU A 100 -38.32 -6.69 -11.10
C LEU A 100 -39.49 -7.65 -10.93
N ASP A 101 -39.54 -8.41 -9.84
CA ASP A 101 -40.65 -9.31 -9.51
C ASP A 101 -41.98 -8.57 -9.41
N SER A 102 -42.02 -7.42 -8.74
CA SER A 102 -43.22 -6.56 -8.67
C SER A 102 -43.68 -6.14 -10.07
N ARG A 103 -42.76 -5.65 -10.91
CA ARG A 103 -43.07 -5.23 -12.28
C ARG A 103 -43.57 -6.39 -13.14
N ILE A 104 -42.98 -7.57 -13.00
CA ILE A 104 -43.43 -8.78 -13.70
C ILE A 104 -44.84 -9.15 -13.26
N ALA A 105 -45.15 -9.09 -11.96
CA ALA A 105 -46.48 -9.36 -11.43
C ALA A 105 -47.52 -8.37 -11.96
N GLU A 106 -47.21 -7.07 -11.94
CA GLU A 106 -48.06 -6.01 -12.49
C GLU A 106 -48.34 -6.23 -13.98
N VAL A 107 -47.31 -6.55 -14.77
CA VAL A 107 -47.46 -6.84 -16.21
C VAL A 107 -48.34 -8.07 -16.44
N LYS A 108 -48.17 -9.14 -15.64
CA LYS A 108 -49.01 -10.34 -15.74
C LYS A 108 -50.48 -10.03 -15.46
N VAL A 109 -50.78 -9.23 -14.45
CA VAL A 109 -52.15 -8.81 -14.11
C VAL A 109 -52.74 -7.97 -15.25
N ALA A 110 -52.01 -6.94 -15.71
CA ALA A 110 -52.47 -6.06 -16.79
C ALA A 110 -52.73 -6.83 -18.09
N LEU A 111 -51.89 -7.82 -18.41
CA LEU A 111 -52.14 -8.73 -19.53
C LEU A 111 -53.40 -9.57 -19.31
N GLY A 112 -53.57 -10.16 -18.13
CA GLY A 112 -54.76 -10.93 -17.77
C GLY A 112 -56.06 -10.13 -17.95
N GLU A 113 -56.09 -8.88 -17.48
CA GLU A 113 -57.24 -7.98 -17.66
C GLU A 113 -57.53 -7.68 -19.13
N ARG A 114 -56.48 -7.43 -19.93
CA ARG A 114 -56.63 -7.21 -21.37
C ARG A 114 -57.14 -8.44 -22.09
N TYR A 115 -56.63 -9.63 -21.77
CA TYR A 115 -57.12 -10.89 -22.33
C TYR A 115 -58.58 -11.14 -21.96
N ALA A 116 -58.96 -10.95 -20.69
CA ALA A 116 -60.36 -11.12 -20.25
C ALA A 116 -61.30 -10.13 -20.96
N SER A 117 -60.89 -8.87 -21.11
CA SER A 117 -61.65 -7.86 -21.85
C SER A 117 -61.81 -8.23 -23.32
N LEU A 118 -60.73 -8.66 -23.98
CA LEU A 118 -60.73 -9.09 -25.37
C LEU A 118 -61.66 -10.28 -25.59
N VAL A 119 -61.57 -11.31 -24.73
CA VAL A 119 -62.44 -12.49 -24.79
C VAL A 119 -63.90 -12.11 -24.58
N ARG A 120 -64.21 -11.24 -23.62
CA ARG A 120 -65.57 -10.74 -23.40
C ARG A 120 -66.12 -10.06 -24.64
N TRP A 121 -65.33 -9.21 -25.31
CA TRP A 121 -65.75 -8.56 -26.56
C TRP A 121 -65.91 -9.53 -27.71
N MET A 122 -65.04 -10.54 -27.82
CA MET A 122 -65.19 -11.61 -28.81
C MET A 122 -66.53 -12.35 -28.61
N PHE A 123 -66.90 -12.69 -27.38
CA PHE A 123 -68.19 -13.33 -27.09
C PHE A 123 -69.39 -12.45 -27.46
N ILE A 124 -69.37 -11.17 -27.09
CA ILE A 124 -70.44 -10.22 -27.44
C ILE A 124 -70.57 -10.12 -28.97
N PHE A 125 -69.43 -9.98 -29.66
CA PHE A 125 -69.39 -9.95 -31.11
C PHE A 125 -69.97 -11.22 -31.74
N TRP A 126 -69.50 -12.40 -31.32
CA TRP A 126 -69.96 -13.70 -31.83
C TRP A 126 -71.45 -13.93 -31.55
N ALA A 127 -71.93 -13.61 -30.35
CA ALA A 127 -73.35 -13.71 -30.01
C ALA A 127 -74.21 -12.82 -30.92
N GLY A 128 -73.77 -11.59 -31.20
CA GLY A 128 -74.41 -10.69 -32.14
C GLY A 128 -74.45 -11.24 -33.57
N GLN A 129 -73.31 -11.75 -34.09
CA GLN A 129 -73.24 -12.34 -35.42
C GLN A 129 -74.18 -13.55 -35.57
N ILE A 130 -74.20 -14.45 -34.58
CA ILE A 130 -75.11 -15.61 -34.58
C ILE A 130 -76.57 -15.15 -34.61
N GLY A 131 -76.93 -14.14 -33.81
CA GLY A 131 -78.29 -13.60 -33.80
C GLY A 131 -78.73 -13.06 -35.16
N VAL A 132 -77.86 -12.31 -35.85
CA VAL A 132 -78.13 -11.81 -37.21
C VAL A 132 -78.30 -12.95 -38.21
N ILE A 133 -77.42 -13.95 -38.17
CA ILE A 133 -77.49 -15.12 -39.08
C ILE A 133 -78.82 -15.87 -38.87
N VAL A 134 -79.21 -16.13 -37.62
CA VAL A 134 -80.48 -16.80 -37.29
C VAL A 134 -81.69 -16.00 -37.79
N ALA A 135 -81.67 -14.67 -37.61
CA ALA A 135 -82.75 -13.81 -38.09
C ALA A 135 -82.87 -13.82 -39.63
N LEU A 136 -81.73 -13.78 -40.35
CA LEU A 136 -81.72 -13.87 -41.81
C LEU A 136 -82.23 -15.24 -42.30
N PHE A 137 -81.83 -16.34 -41.65
CA PHE A 137 -82.35 -17.67 -41.97
C PHE A 137 -83.85 -17.79 -41.73
N ALA A 138 -84.39 -17.15 -40.71
CA ALA A 138 -85.82 -17.13 -40.43
C ALA A 138 -86.62 -16.30 -41.46
N LEU A 139 -86.02 -15.25 -42.04
CA LEU A 139 -86.67 -14.39 -43.04
C LEU A 139 -86.66 -15.02 -44.45
N LEU A 140 -85.68 -15.87 -44.75
CA LEU A 140 -85.50 -16.54 -46.06
C LEU A 140 -86.22 -17.89 -46.17
N ARG A 141 -86.99 -18.29 -45.15
CA ARG A 141 -87.79 -19.52 -45.11
C ARG A 141 -89.27 -19.20 -45.26
#